data_AF-A0AAD3CT22-F1
#
_entry.id   AF-A0AAD3CT22-F1
#
_cell.length_a   1.000
_cell.length_b   1.000
_cell.length_c   1.000
_cell.angle_alpha   90.00
_cell.angle_beta   90.00
_cell.angle_gamma   90.00
#
_symmetry.space_group_name_H-M   'P 1'
#
loop_
_entity.id
_entity.type
_entity.pdbx_description
1 polymer ?
#
loop_
_entity_poly.entity_id
_entity_poly.type
_entity_poly.pdbx_seq_one_letter_code
_entity_poly.pdbx_strand_id
1 'polypeptide(L)'
;MSFIYSKFIGHANVSLVSSRRLMNLTIVRAMSTRESVDAVQKLKTAVESYRASHFPEELPSRCRKHIICAADAESFQTGDISTNGLHKVLDNIGLSNQVTKEDVMLIINTHGAREAHSEITIPVNDMLDILS
;
A
#
# COMPACT_ATOMS: atom_id res chain seq x y z
N MET A 1 -18.00 -64.96 15.43
CA MET A 1 -17.78 -63.79 16.30
C MET A 1 -16.43 -63.17 15.97
N SER A 2 -16.43 -61.86 15.76
CA SER A 2 -15.29 -60.92 15.71
C SER A 2 -14.36 -60.91 14.48
N PHE A 3 -14.69 -60.00 13.57
CA PHE A 3 -13.82 -59.30 12.62
C PHE A 3 -12.95 -58.27 13.36
N ILE A 4 -11.71 -58.00 12.91
CA ILE A 4 -11.23 -56.63 12.60
C ILE A 4 -10.20 -56.71 11.46
N TYR A 5 -10.46 -55.91 10.41
CA TYR A 5 -9.65 -55.75 9.20
C TYR A 5 -8.51 -54.73 9.39
N SER A 6 -7.38 -55.03 8.75
CA SER A 6 -6.26 -54.13 8.48
C SER A 6 -6.68 -52.98 7.54
N LYS A 7 -6.24 -51.74 7.80
CA LYS A 7 -6.42 -50.60 6.88
C LYS A 7 -5.19 -49.69 6.89
N PHE A 8 -4.51 -49.68 5.75
CA PHE A 8 -3.53 -48.68 5.32
C PHE A 8 -4.24 -47.34 5.04
N ILE A 9 -3.50 -46.23 5.22
CA ILE A 9 -3.39 -45.02 4.36
C ILE A 9 -3.13 -43.77 5.21
N GLY A 10 -2.09 -43.01 4.83
CA GLY A 10 -2.21 -41.56 4.69
C GLY A 10 -1.53 -40.69 5.74
N HIS A 11 -0.32 -40.24 5.40
CA HIS A 11 0.27 -38.99 5.89
C HIS A 11 -0.75 -37.83 5.84
N ALA A 12 -0.96 -37.14 6.96
CA ALA A 12 -1.48 -35.78 6.97
C ALA A 12 -0.88 -35.01 8.15
N ASN A 13 0.15 -34.22 7.84
CA ASN A 13 0.62 -33.10 8.64
C ASN A 13 -0.56 -32.13 8.85
N VAL A 14 -1.10 -32.04 10.06
CA VAL A 14 -2.01 -30.94 10.40
C VAL A 14 -1.22 -29.88 11.16
N SER A 15 -0.85 -28.87 10.40
CA SER A 15 -0.11 -27.68 10.77
C SER A 15 -0.82 -26.89 11.89
N LEU A 16 -0.21 -26.86 13.08
CA LEU A 16 -0.54 -25.93 14.17
C LEU A 16 0.10 -24.56 13.92
N VAL A 17 -0.32 -23.86 12.86
CA VAL A 17 0.05 -22.44 12.65
C VAL A 17 -1.13 -21.67 12.08
N SER A 18 -2.23 -21.58 12.82
CA SER A 18 -3.38 -20.78 12.38
C SER A 18 -4.15 -20.13 13.53
N SER A 19 -3.46 -19.39 14.40
CA SER A 19 -4.11 -18.53 15.41
C SER A 19 -3.51 -17.13 15.57
N ARG A 20 -2.72 -16.65 14.61
CA ARG A 20 -2.25 -15.24 14.59
C ARG A 20 -2.73 -14.41 13.40
N ARG A 21 -3.46 -15.00 12.44
CA ARG A 21 -3.83 -14.33 11.19
C ARG A 21 -5.19 -13.61 11.21
N LEU A 22 -6.06 -13.90 12.17
CA LEU A 22 -7.42 -13.33 12.17
C LEU A 22 -7.55 -12.00 12.91
N MET A 23 -6.56 -11.57 13.68
CA MET A 23 -6.60 -10.29 14.38
C MET A 23 -5.97 -9.13 13.58
N ASN A 24 -5.19 -9.41 12.53
CA ASN A 24 -4.50 -8.36 11.78
C ASN A 24 -5.31 -7.82 10.59
N LEU A 25 -6.34 -8.55 10.13
CA LEU A 25 -7.20 -8.10 9.01
C LEU A 25 -8.34 -7.19 9.49
N THR A 26 -8.81 -7.37 10.72
CA THR A 26 -9.97 -6.65 11.26
C THR A 26 -9.58 -5.29 11.85
N ILE A 27 -8.33 -5.13 12.31
CA ILE A 27 -7.85 -3.87 12.90
C ILE A 27 -7.55 -2.81 11.83
N VAL A 28 -7.10 -3.22 10.63
CA VAL A 28 -6.73 -2.27 9.56
C VAL A 28 -7.96 -1.68 8.86
N ARG A 29 -9.06 -2.43 8.73
CA ARG A 29 -10.32 -1.94 8.13
C ARG A 29 -11.13 -1.01 9.03
N ALA A 30 -10.71 -0.84 10.29
CA ALA A 30 -11.32 0.07 11.26
C ALA A 30 -10.56 1.41 11.40
N MET A 31 -9.59 1.67 10.52
CA MET A 31 -8.98 3.00 10.40
C MET A 31 -10.03 3.95 9.82
N SER A 32 -10.26 5.07 10.51
CA SER A 32 -11.37 5.95 10.22
C SER A 32 -11.20 6.55 8.83
N THR A 33 -12.24 6.56 8.00
CA THR A 33 -12.24 7.22 6.67
C THR A 33 -11.77 8.67 6.72
N ARG A 34 -11.81 9.29 7.91
CA ARG A 34 -11.28 10.63 8.17
C ARG A 34 -9.76 10.68 8.19
N GLU A 35 -9.09 9.66 8.73
CA GLU A 35 -7.63 9.58 8.79
C GLU A 35 -7.04 9.35 7.40
N SER A 36 -7.72 8.55 6.56
CA SER A 36 -7.28 8.34 5.17
C SER A 36 -7.43 9.61 4.32
N VAL A 37 -8.52 10.37 4.51
CA VAL A 37 -8.69 11.69 3.88
C VAL A 37 -7.61 12.67 4.31
N ASP A 38 -7.26 12.68 5.61
CA ASP A 38 -6.16 13.50 6.13
C ASP A 38 -4.80 13.11 5.52
N ALA A 39 -4.51 11.81 5.43
CA ALA A 39 -3.28 11.30 4.81
C ALA A 39 -3.19 11.69 3.33
N VAL A 40 -4.28 11.56 2.56
CA VAL A 40 -4.34 12.03 1.17
C VAL A 40 -4.09 13.54 1.09
N GLN A 41 -4.69 14.33 1.99
CA GLN A 41 -4.53 15.78 2.00
C GLN A 41 -3.10 16.20 2.36
N LYS A 42 -2.45 15.52 3.31
CA LYS A 42 -1.02 15.70 3.61
C LYS A 42 -0.17 15.43 2.39
N LEU A 43 -0.41 14.31 1.69
CA LEU A 43 0.32 13.96 0.49
C LEU A 43 0.13 15.02 -0.62
N LYS A 44 -1.10 15.48 -0.88
CA LYS A 44 -1.37 16.58 -1.82
C LYS A 44 -0.59 17.84 -1.46
N THR A 45 -0.66 18.24 -0.20
CA THR A 45 -0.02 19.48 0.30
C THR A 45 1.50 19.38 0.24
N ALA A 46 2.08 18.24 0.60
CA ALA A 46 3.52 17.99 0.57
C ALA A 46 4.07 18.01 -0.87
N VAL A 47 3.37 17.35 -1.80
CA VAL A 47 3.74 17.36 -3.23
C VAL A 47 3.65 18.77 -3.81
N GLU A 48 2.59 19.51 -3.48
CA GLU A 48 2.44 20.90 -3.96
C GLU A 48 3.49 21.84 -3.37
N SER A 49 3.82 21.68 -2.09
CA SER A 49 4.89 22.46 -1.43
C SER A 49 6.26 22.15 -2.02
N TYR A 50 6.52 20.87 -2.33
CA TYR A 50 7.73 20.45 -3.03
C TYR A 50 7.83 21.07 -4.42
N ARG A 51 6.73 20.99 -5.21
CA ARG A 51 6.61 21.62 -6.52
C ARG A 51 6.88 23.12 -6.44
N ALA A 52 6.20 23.83 -5.55
CA ALA A 52 6.34 25.28 -5.42
C ALA A 52 7.78 25.70 -5.09
N SER A 53 8.52 24.86 -4.37
CA SER A 53 9.90 25.16 -3.96
C SER A 53 10.96 24.77 -4.99
N HIS A 54 10.74 23.70 -5.77
CA HIS A 54 11.76 23.16 -6.68
C HIS A 54 11.41 23.35 -8.17
N PHE A 55 10.12 23.38 -8.51
CA PHE A 55 9.58 23.43 -9.86
C PHE A 55 8.37 24.39 -9.95
N PRO A 56 8.53 25.67 -9.57
CA PRO A 56 7.41 26.61 -9.46
C PRO A 56 6.66 26.83 -10.79
N GLU A 57 7.37 26.68 -11.90
CA GLU A 57 6.86 26.78 -13.28
C GLU A 57 6.15 25.51 -13.79
N GLU A 58 6.30 24.37 -13.13
CA GLU A 58 5.61 23.14 -13.52
C GLU A 58 4.14 23.14 -13.06
N LEU A 59 3.29 22.55 -13.90
CA LEU A 59 1.89 22.30 -13.56
C LEU A 59 1.79 21.26 -12.42
N PRO A 60 0.85 21.43 -11.47
CA PRO A 60 0.63 20.46 -10.39
C PRO A 60 0.41 19.03 -10.87
N SER A 61 -0.32 18.85 -11.97
CA SER A 61 -0.56 17.54 -12.58
C SER A 61 0.71 16.84 -13.06
N ARG A 62 1.69 17.59 -13.56
CA ARG A 62 2.95 17.05 -14.09
C ARG A 62 3.86 16.58 -12.96
N CYS A 63 4.00 17.39 -11.91
CA CYS A 63 4.77 17.02 -10.72
C CYS A 63 4.19 15.77 -10.03
N ARG A 64 2.87 15.72 -9.82
CA ARG A 64 2.17 14.53 -9.30
C ARG A 64 2.48 13.29 -10.15
N LYS A 65 2.36 13.40 -11.47
CA LYS A 65 2.65 12.29 -12.39
C LYS A 65 4.09 11.80 -12.28
N HIS A 66 5.07 12.69 -12.19
CA HIS A 66 6.47 12.30 -12.05
C HIS A 66 6.73 11.52 -10.75
N ILE A 67 6.20 11.99 -9.63
CA ILE A 67 6.34 11.31 -8.33
C ILE A 67 5.68 9.93 -8.36
N ILE A 68 4.48 9.84 -8.93
CA ILE A 68 3.76 8.57 -9.03
C ILE A 68 4.46 7.59 -9.97
N CYS A 69 4.95 8.04 -11.13
CA CYS A 69 5.74 7.21 -12.03
C CYS A 69 7.06 6.75 -11.39
N ALA A 70 7.70 7.58 -10.57
CA ALA A 70 8.87 7.16 -9.82
C ALA A 70 8.54 6.05 -8.80
N ALA A 71 7.36 6.11 -8.17
CA ALA A 71 6.93 5.10 -7.20
C ALA A 71 6.60 3.75 -7.86
N ASP A 72 6.06 3.77 -9.08
CA ASP A 72 5.88 2.59 -9.92
C ASP A 72 7.23 2.01 -10.40
N ALA A 73 8.19 2.86 -10.74
CA ALA A 73 9.54 2.41 -11.11
C ALA A 73 10.23 1.65 -9.95
N GLU A 74 10.03 2.10 -8.71
CA GLU A 74 10.48 1.38 -7.51
C GLU A 74 9.72 0.05 -7.28
N SER A 75 8.55 -0.11 -7.89
CA SER A 75 7.67 -1.29 -7.82
C SER A 75 7.76 -2.16 -9.08
N PHE A 76 8.92 -2.16 -9.74
CA PHE A 76 9.23 -2.95 -10.95
C PHE A 76 8.43 -2.56 -12.22
N GLN A 77 7.86 -1.36 -12.29
CA GLN A 77 7.07 -0.88 -13.45
C GLN A 77 5.89 -1.80 -13.78
N THR A 78 5.21 -2.26 -12.74
CA THR A 78 4.07 -3.18 -12.87
C THR A 78 2.75 -2.45 -13.12
N GLY A 79 2.75 -1.11 -13.04
CA GLY A 79 1.55 -0.28 -13.03
C GLY A 79 0.88 -0.20 -11.66
N ASP A 80 1.52 -0.75 -10.64
CA ASP A 80 1.04 -0.84 -9.26
C ASP A 80 2.04 -0.19 -8.30
N ILE A 81 1.54 0.55 -7.32
CA ILE A 81 2.33 1.29 -6.34
C ILE A 81 2.28 0.55 -5.00
N SER A 82 3.45 0.18 -4.51
CA SER A 82 3.63 -0.38 -3.18
C SER A 82 3.80 0.71 -2.11
N THR A 83 3.49 0.38 -0.87
CA THR A 83 3.73 1.28 0.29
C THR A 83 5.22 1.63 0.38
N ASN A 84 6.09 0.64 0.17
CA ASN A 84 7.52 0.85 0.24
C ASN A 84 8.04 1.70 -0.91
N GLY A 85 7.55 1.49 -2.14
CA GLY A 85 7.94 2.25 -3.31
C GLY A 85 7.58 3.74 -3.19
N LEU A 86 6.34 4.04 -2.81
CA LEU A 86 5.91 5.43 -2.64
C LEU A 86 6.64 6.13 -1.48
N HIS A 87 6.77 5.48 -0.33
CA HIS A 87 7.48 6.05 0.82
C HIS A 87 8.96 6.33 0.48
N LYS A 88 9.62 5.43 -0.26
CA LYS A 88 11.02 5.62 -0.67
C LYS A 88 11.19 6.81 -1.62
N VAL A 89 10.26 7.02 -2.55
CA VAL A 89 10.27 8.21 -3.40
C VAL A 89 10.11 9.47 -2.56
N LEU A 90 9.15 9.49 -1.62
CA LEU A 90 8.91 10.63 -0.74
C LEU A 90 10.13 10.94 0.13
N ASP A 91 10.81 9.92 0.66
CA ASP A 91 12.05 10.07 1.41
C ASP A 91 13.17 10.67 0.56
N ASN A 92 13.36 10.18 -0.67
CA ASN A 92 14.37 10.68 -1.60
C ASN A 92 14.19 12.16 -1.96
N ILE A 93 12.95 12.67 -1.97
CA ILE A 93 12.65 14.08 -2.24
C ILE A 93 12.48 14.92 -0.97
N GLY A 94 12.79 14.36 0.20
CA GLY A 94 12.77 15.07 1.48
C GLY A 94 11.38 15.31 2.07
N LEU A 95 10.37 14.55 1.65
CA LEU A 95 8.98 14.66 2.12
C LEU A 95 8.61 13.66 3.21
N SER A 96 9.53 12.78 3.65
CA SER A 96 9.28 11.78 4.70
C SER A 96 8.89 12.36 6.07
N ASN A 97 9.21 13.63 6.33
CA ASN A 97 8.76 14.34 7.55
C ASN A 97 7.32 14.88 7.46
N GLN A 98 6.77 15.04 6.26
CA GLN A 98 5.43 15.58 6.03
C GLN A 98 4.39 14.49 5.79
N VAL A 99 4.83 13.37 5.21
CA VAL A 99 4.01 12.20 4.92
C VAL A 99 4.76 10.98 5.46
N THR A 100 4.25 10.39 6.53
CA THR A 100 4.93 9.24 7.15
C THR A 100 4.62 7.94 6.41
N LYS A 101 5.34 6.87 6.75
CA LYS A 101 5.07 5.54 6.21
C LYS A 101 3.66 5.06 6.57
N GLU A 102 3.16 5.41 7.75
CA GLU A 102 1.80 5.11 8.20
C GLU A 102 0.76 5.85 7.35
N ASP A 103 0.98 7.13 7.03
CA ASP A 103 0.10 7.88 6.12
C ASP A 103 0.03 7.18 4.74
N VAL A 104 1.19 6.78 4.19
CA VAL A 104 1.25 6.05 2.90
C VAL A 104 0.52 4.70 2.99
N MET A 105 0.78 3.94 4.05
CA MET A 105 0.13 2.65 4.30
C MET A 105 -1.38 2.82 4.43
N LEU A 106 -1.85 3.89 5.06
CA LEU A 106 -3.26 4.19 5.22
C LEU A 106 -3.93 4.51 3.87
N ILE A 107 -3.30 5.31 3.02
CA ILE A 107 -3.80 5.62 1.67
C ILE A 107 -3.95 4.32 0.88
N ILE A 108 -2.90 3.50 0.84
CA ILE A 108 -2.88 2.28 0.04
C ILE A 108 -3.82 1.20 0.60
N ASN A 109 -3.94 1.05 1.93
CA ASN A 109 -4.91 0.11 2.50
C ASN A 109 -6.36 0.54 2.30
N THR A 110 -6.62 1.85 2.24
CA THR A 110 -7.98 2.38 2.08
C THR A 110 -8.42 2.35 0.62
N HIS A 111 -7.52 2.70 -0.30
CA HIS A 111 -7.84 2.90 -1.71
C HIS A 111 -7.23 1.86 -2.66
N GLY A 112 -6.33 1.02 -2.17
CA GLY A 112 -5.72 -0.05 -2.93
C GLY A 112 -6.74 -1.12 -3.32
N ALA A 113 -6.59 -1.64 -4.53
CA ALA A 113 -7.52 -2.60 -5.13
C ALA A 113 -6.90 -3.99 -5.31
N ARG A 114 -5.57 -4.13 -5.18
CA ARG A 114 -4.84 -5.34 -5.52
C ARG A 114 -4.05 -5.86 -4.32
N GLU A 115 -4.25 -7.13 -4.00
CA GLU A 115 -3.38 -7.89 -3.11
C GLU A 115 -2.42 -8.73 -3.97
N ALA A 116 -1.18 -8.30 -4.09
CA ALA A 116 -0.13 -9.01 -4.79
C ALA A 116 0.91 -9.52 -3.79
N HIS A 117 1.22 -10.81 -3.79
CA HIS A 117 2.30 -11.38 -2.96
C HIS A 117 2.26 -11.00 -1.45
N SER A 118 1.06 -10.87 -0.86
CA SER A 118 0.84 -10.43 0.53
C SER A 118 1.11 -8.95 0.82
N GLU A 119 1.17 -8.10 -0.20
CA GLU A 119 1.20 -6.65 -0.09
C GLU A 119 -0.05 -6.05 -0.79
N ILE A 120 -0.66 -5.05 -0.18
CA ILE A 120 -1.73 -4.26 -0.80
C ILE A 120 -1.07 -3.17 -1.64
N THR A 121 -1.43 -3.11 -2.92
CA THR A 121 -0.96 -2.11 -3.87
C THR A 121 -2.12 -1.30 -4.44
N ILE A 122 -1.80 -0.11 -4.93
CA ILE A 122 -2.75 0.75 -5.64
C ILE A 122 -2.30 0.96 -7.09
N PRO A 123 -3.17 0.76 -8.09
CA PRO A 123 -2.85 1.08 -9.46
C PRO A 123 -2.45 2.55 -9.64
N VAL A 124 -1.50 2.82 -10.54
CA VAL A 124 -1.02 4.18 -10.84
C VAL A 124 -2.15 5.14 -11.17
N ASN A 125 -3.12 4.70 -11.97
CA ASN A 125 -4.26 5.54 -12.37
C ASN A 125 -5.15 5.90 -11.17
N ASP A 126 -5.38 4.96 -10.26
CA ASP A 126 -6.21 5.20 -9.07
C ASP A 126 -5.51 6.18 -8.12
N MET A 127 -4.18 6.06 -7.98
CA MET A 127 -3.40 7.00 -7.18
C MET A 127 -3.42 8.43 -7.77
N LEU A 128 -3.37 8.56 -9.10
CA LEU A 128 -3.49 9.86 -9.76
C LEU A 128 -4.89 10.47 -9.62
N ASP A 129 -5.94 9.65 -9.63
CA ASP A 129 -7.32 10.10 -9.42
C ASP A 129 -7.51 10.63 -7.99
N ILE A 130 -7.04 9.90 -6.99
CA ILE A 130 -7.07 10.33 -5.58
C ILE A 130 -6.34 11.65 -5.40
N LEU A 131 -5.21 11.80 -6.10
CA LEU A 131 -4.39 13.00 -6.01
C LEU A 131 -4.91 14.16 -6.84
N SER A 132 -5.90 13.98 -7.73
CA SER A 132 -6.40 15.01 -8.64
C SER A 132 -7.02 16.20 -7.93
#